data_AF-A0A7Y5N9Y4-F1
#
_entry.id   AF-A0A7Y5N9Y4-F1
#
_cell.length_a   1.000
_cell.length_b   1.000
_cell.length_c   1.000
_cell.angle_alpha   90.00
_cell.angle_beta   90.00
_cell.angle_gamma   90.00
#
_symmetry.space_group_name_H-M   'P 1'
#
loop_
_entity.id
_entity.type
_entity.pdbx_description
1 polymer ?
#
loop_
_entity_poly.entity_id
_entity_poly.type
_entity_poly.pdbx_seq_one_letter_code
_entity_poly.pdbx_strand_id
1 'polypeptide(L)'
;MSWDGHLPESREYRRILAGLGAAGIATFAQLYSPQGLLPTLAHGLGISPADAALSVSVATLGVAMAVLPWSWVADRAGRLRAMQIAIVASTVLGVLVALAPTIEVLLTLRLVEGMALGGLPALAVTYLHDEVHARHTAAAAAAYISGTTVGGAAGRLVAGPLAGLVGWRPALLTVAVVCAVASAVFLRLMPRARGHRPSGA
;
A
#
# COMPACT_ATOMS: atom_id res chain seq x y z
N MET A 1 -30.33 -12.55 -12.00
CA MET A 1 -29.20 -12.23 -12.89
C MET A 1 -27.91 -12.53 -12.15
N SER A 2 -27.08 -13.44 -12.67
CA SER A 2 -25.70 -13.62 -12.19
C SER A 2 -24.92 -12.35 -12.53
N TRP A 3 -24.09 -11.88 -11.61
CA TRP A 3 -23.18 -10.77 -11.85
C TRP A 3 -21.98 -11.30 -12.64
N ASP A 4 -21.74 -10.76 -13.84
CA ASP A 4 -20.68 -11.23 -14.75
C ASP A 4 -19.43 -10.32 -14.73
N GLY A 5 -19.39 -9.32 -13.84
CA GLY A 5 -18.28 -8.39 -13.69
C GLY A 5 -18.31 -7.18 -14.63
N HIS A 6 -17.48 -6.18 -14.34
CA HIS A 6 -17.30 -4.99 -15.16
C HIS A 6 -16.53 -5.30 -16.45
N LEU A 7 -17.02 -4.77 -17.58
CA LEU A 7 -16.39 -4.86 -18.90
C LEU A 7 -15.49 -3.65 -19.20
N PRO A 8 -14.49 -3.77 -20.09
CA PRO A 8 -13.53 -2.71 -20.39
C PRO A 8 -14.13 -1.37 -20.84
N GLU A 9 -15.26 -1.43 -21.53
CA GLU A 9 -15.99 -0.27 -22.05
C GLU A 9 -16.66 0.55 -20.93
N SER A 10 -16.86 -0.05 -19.76
CA SER A 10 -17.51 0.60 -18.63
C SER A 10 -16.63 1.69 -18.00
N ARG A 11 -17.28 2.72 -17.45
CA ARG A 11 -16.58 3.76 -16.67
C ARG A 11 -15.98 3.16 -15.40
N GLU A 12 -16.65 2.18 -14.82
CA GLU A 12 -16.29 1.49 -13.59
C GLU A 12 -15.00 0.69 -13.76
N TYR A 13 -14.85 -0.06 -14.87
CA TYR A 13 -13.60 -0.77 -15.15
C TYR A 13 -12.39 0.17 -15.20
N ARG A 14 -12.51 1.30 -15.92
CA ARG A 14 -11.43 2.31 -15.97
C ARG A 14 -11.12 2.90 -14.59
N ARG A 15 -12.14 3.11 -13.75
CA ARG A 15 -11.96 3.55 -12.37
C ARG A 15 -11.27 2.48 -11.51
N ILE A 16 -11.57 1.20 -11.73
CA ILE A 16 -10.89 0.05 -11.10
C ILE A 16 -9.39 0.06 -11.46
N LEU A 17 -9.06 0.19 -12.75
CA LEU A 17 -7.67 0.25 -13.20
C LEU A 17 -6.90 1.40 -12.54
N ALA A 18 -7.45 2.61 -12.63
CA ALA A 18 -6.80 3.81 -12.11
C ALA A 18 -6.67 3.76 -10.57
N GLY A 19 -7.71 3.31 -9.87
CA GLY A 19 -7.66 3.23 -8.41
C GLY A 19 -6.75 2.13 -7.90
N LEU A 20 -6.75 0.94 -8.50
CA LEU A 20 -5.80 -0.12 -8.11
C LEU A 20 -4.36 0.24 -8.47
N GLY A 21 -4.13 0.89 -9.61
CA GLY A 21 -2.81 1.45 -9.93
C GLY A 21 -2.36 2.46 -8.86
N ALA A 22 -3.25 3.36 -8.44
CA ALA A 22 -2.97 4.31 -7.36
C ALA A 22 -2.71 3.62 -6.00
N ALA A 23 -3.47 2.57 -5.67
CA ALA A 23 -3.22 1.76 -4.48
C ALA A 23 -1.84 1.10 -4.53
N GLY A 24 -1.46 0.49 -5.66
CA GLY A 24 -0.14 -0.09 -5.87
C GLY A 24 0.98 0.94 -5.67
N ILE A 25 0.81 2.15 -6.19
CA ILE A 25 1.74 3.27 -5.99
C ILE A 25 1.88 3.61 -4.50
N ALA A 26 0.75 3.86 -3.82
CA ALA A 26 0.75 4.22 -2.40
C ALA A 26 1.42 3.14 -1.54
N THR A 27 1.06 1.87 -1.74
CA THR A 27 1.59 0.75 -0.97
C THR A 27 3.09 0.60 -1.12
N PHE A 28 3.60 0.60 -2.36
CA PHE A 28 5.01 0.27 -2.62
C PHE A 28 5.94 1.47 -2.50
N ALA A 29 5.46 2.69 -2.75
CA ALA A 29 6.23 3.89 -2.44
C ALA A 29 6.51 3.98 -0.93
N GLN A 30 5.50 3.69 -0.10
CA GLN A 30 5.63 3.73 1.35
C GLN A 30 6.46 2.57 1.90
N LEU A 31 6.28 1.36 1.36
CA LEU A 31 7.03 0.18 1.82
C LEU A 31 8.53 0.33 1.57
N TYR A 32 8.93 0.87 0.41
CA TYR A 32 10.32 0.89 -0.05
C TYR A 32 11.04 2.24 0.06
N SER A 33 10.35 3.35 0.38
CA SER A 33 11.03 4.64 0.57
C SER A 33 12.17 4.63 1.60
N PRO A 34 12.12 3.88 2.72
CA PRO A 34 13.23 3.86 3.67
C PRO A 34 14.54 3.32 3.07
N GLN A 35 14.49 2.51 2.01
CA GLN A 35 15.69 1.97 1.34
C GLN A 35 16.58 3.08 0.78
N GLY A 36 16.00 4.16 0.25
CA GLY A 36 16.73 5.33 -0.23
C GLY A 36 17.24 6.24 0.88
N LEU A 37 16.79 6.00 2.12
CA LEU A 37 17.01 6.87 3.28
C LEU A 37 17.93 6.25 4.33
N LEU A 38 18.35 4.99 4.17
CA LEU A 38 19.09 4.27 5.20
C LEU A 38 20.30 5.05 5.75
N PRO A 39 21.15 5.70 4.91
CA PRO A 39 22.29 6.46 5.44
C PRO A 39 21.87 7.68 6.28
N THR A 40 20.90 8.45 5.81
CA THR A 40 20.44 9.67 6.50
C THR A 40 19.57 9.37 7.71
N LEU A 41 18.82 8.26 7.68
CA LEU A 41 18.09 7.71 8.82
C LEU A 41 19.07 7.25 9.91
N ALA A 42 20.11 6.50 9.53
CA ALA A 42 21.14 6.03 10.46
C ALA A 42 21.82 7.21 11.18
N HIS A 43 22.27 8.22 10.43
CA HIS A 43 22.85 9.43 11.01
C HIS A 43 21.85 10.20 11.88
N GLY A 44 20.60 10.34 11.41
CA GLY A 44 19.58 11.13 12.11
C GLY A 44 19.01 10.50 13.38
N LEU A 45 19.27 9.22 13.63
CA LEU A 45 18.94 8.51 14.87
C LEU A 45 20.18 8.07 15.66
N GLY A 46 21.40 8.30 15.14
CA GLY A 46 22.65 7.87 15.77
C GLY A 46 22.81 6.34 15.84
N ILE A 47 22.27 5.61 14.87
CA ILE A 47 22.28 4.14 14.82
C ILE A 47 23.14 3.62 13.67
N SER A 48 23.41 2.31 13.64
CA SER A 48 24.16 1.72 12.53
C SER A 48 23.31 1.62 11.24
N PRO A 49 23.92 1.57 10.04
CA PRO A 49 23.19 1.30 8.80
C PRO A 49 22.47 -0.06 8.80
N ALA A 50 23.01 -1.05 9.53
CA ALA A 50 22.36 -2.36 9.69
C ALA A 50 21.06 -2.23 10.49
N ASP A 51 21.07 -1.45 11.58
CA ASP A 51 19.88 -1.18 12.39
C ASP A 51 18.84 -0.38 11.60
N ALA A 52 19.28 0.61 10.80
CA ALA A 52 18.41 1.33 9.89
C ALA A 52 17.72 0.38 8.89
N ALA A 53 18.44 -0.61 8.35
CA ALA A 53 17.91 -1.58 7.42
C ALA A 53 16.82 -2.49 8.03
N LEU A 54 16.83 -2.69 9.35
CA LEU A 54 15.76 -3.42 10.06
C LEU A 54 14.38 -2.78 9.82
N SER A 55 14.29 -1.47 9.59
CA SER A 55 13.03 -0.79 9.27
C SER A 55 12.31 -1.38 8.05
N VAL A 56 13.06 -1.84 7.04
CA VAL A 56 12.52 -2.46 5.84
C VAL A 56 12.17 -3.93 6.11
N SER A 57 13.05 -4.65 6.80
CA SER A 57 12.85 -6.06 7.15
C SER A 57 11.63 -6.26 8.05
N VAL A 58 11.48 -5.44 9.09
CA VAL A 58 10.37 -5.52 10.06
C VAL A 58 9.03 -5.17 9.40
N ALA A 59 8.99 -4.20 8.49
CA ALA A 59 7.78 -3.96 7.70
C ALA A 59 7.43 -5.13 6.78
N THR A 60 8.43 -5.75 6.17
CA THR A 60 8.22 -6.95 5.32
C THR A 60 7.73 -8.13 6.14
N LEU A 61 8.24 -8.30 7.37
CA LEU A 61 7.72 -9.27 8.33
C LEU A 61 6.25 -8.97 8.68
N GLY A 62 5.90 -7.70 8.93
CA GLY A 62 4.53 -7.28 9.17
C GLY A 62 3.60 -7.63 8.00
N VAL A 63 4.05 -7.39 6.76
CA VAL A 63 3.33 -7.80 5.54
C VAL A 63 3.05 -9.31 5.54
N ALA A 64 4.07 -10.13 5.82
CA ALA A 64 3.95 -11.58 5.85
C ALA A 64 2.96 -12.06 6.94
N MET A 65 3.03 -11.46 8.13
CA MET A 65 2.13 -11.78 9.25
C MET A 65 0.68 -11.42 8.99
N ALA A 66 0.42 -10.42 8.15
CA ALA A 66 -0.92 -9.87 7.95
C ALA A 66 -1.73 -10.54 6.83
N VAL A 67 -1.14 -11.48 6.08
CA VAL A 67 -1.83 -12.20 4.99
C VAL A 67 -3.11 -12.89 5.51
N LEU A 68 -3.02 -13.68 6.57
CA LEU A 68 -4.18 -14.40 7.13
C LEU A 68 -5.19 -13.47 7.83
N PRO A 69 -4.76 -12.52 8.70
CA PRO A 69 -5.68 -11.54 9.28
C PRO A 69 -6.51 -10.77 8.24
N TRP A 70 -5.90 -10.32 7.15
CA TRP A 70 -6.62 -9.56 6.13
C TRP A 70 -7.62 -10.39 5.34
N SER A 71 -7.33 -11.68 5.09
CA SER A 71 -8.31 -12.60 4.51
C SER A 71 -9.56 -12.70 5.39
N TRP A 72 -9.39 -12.88 6.71
CA TRP A 72 -10.49 -12.94 7.66
C TRP A 72 -11.30 -11.64 7.74
N VAL A 73 -10.63 -10.48 7.71
CA VAL A 73 -11.30 -9.17 7.67
C VAL A 73 -12.09 -9.01 6.37
N ALA A 74 -11.52 -9.41 5.24
CA ALA A 74 -12.17 -9.30 3.94
C ALA A 74 -13.37 -10.22 3.78
N ASP A 75 -13.35 -11.40 4.40
CA ASP A 75 -14.49 -12.32 4.41
C ASP A 75 -15.68 -11.77 5.20
N ARG A 76 -15.45 -10.95 6.24
CA ARG A 76 -16.52 -10.33 7.05
C ARG A 76 -16.96 -8.96 6.55
N ALA A 77 -16.00 -8.07 6.26
CA ALA A 77 -16.28 -6.68 5.93
C ALA A 77 -16.48 -6.45 4.42
N GLY A 78 -16.04 -7.41 3.60
CA GLY A 78 -15.92 -7.30 2.15
C GLY A 78 -14.52 -6.82 1.73
N ARG A 79 -14.05 -7.35 0.59
CA ARG A 79 -12.70 -7.10 0.04
C ARG A 79 -12.40 -5.61 -0.10
N LEU A 80 -13.32 -4.84 -0.69
CA LEU A 80 -13.13 -3.40 -0.90
C LEU A 80 -12.99 -2.64 0.43
N ARG A 81 -13.86 -2.89 1.41
CA ARG A 81 -13.77 -2.20 2.71
C ARG A 81 -12.48 -2.55 3.42
N ALA A 82 -12.06 -3.81 3.37
CA ALA A 82 -10.78 -4.24 3.92
C ALA A 82 -9.60 -3.47 3.28
N MET A 83 -9.57 -3.34 1.95
CA MET A 83 -8.56 -2.52 1.26
C MET A 83 -8.61 -1.04 1.66
N GLN A 84 -9.81 -0.46 1.82
CA GLN A 84 -9.98 0.93 2.24
C GLN A 84 -9.46 1.17 3.67
N ILE A 85 -9.70 0.24 4.59
CA ILE A 85 -9.17 0.32 5.96
C ILE A 85 -7.64 0.20 5.93
N ALA A 86 -7.13 -0.79 5.19
CA ALA A 86 -5.69 -1.05 5.07
C ALA A 86 -4.93 0.18 4.57
N ILE A 87 -5.39 0.79 3.47
CA ILE A 87 -4.68 1.91 2.83
C ILE A 87 -4.75 3.20 3.66
N VAL A 88 -5.86 3.43 4.38
CA VAL A 88 -5.98 4.58 5.30
C VAL A 88 -5.07 4.38 6.51
N ALA A 89 -5.10 3.18 7.11
CA ALA A 89 -4.25 2.85 8.25
C ALA A 89 -2.77 2.97 7.88
N SER A 90 -2.36 2.42 6.73
CA SER A 90 -0.98 2.52 6.27
C SER A 90 -0.59 3.98 6.02
N THR A 91 -1.43 4.80 5.40
CA THR A 91 -1.12 6.22 5.15
C THR A 91 -0.88 6.98 6.45
N VAL A 92 -1.72 6.77 7.47
CA VAL A 92 -1.55 7.39 8.78
C VAL A 92 -0.26 6.92 9.44
N LEU A 93 0.01 5.61 9.42
CA LEU A 93 1.23 5.03 9.98
C LEU A 93 2.49 5.56 9.29
N GLY A 94 2.46 5.74 7.96
CA GLY A 94 3.59 6.30 7.20
C GLY A 94 3.95 7.72 7.64
N VAL A 95 2.96 8.55 7.99
CA VAL A 95 3.19 9.88 8.58
C VAL A 95 3.82 9.73 9.98
N LEU A 96 3.30 8.83 10.81
CA LEU A 96 3.85 8.59 12.15
C LEU A 96 5.29 8.07 12.12
N VAL A 97 5.64 7.21 11.15
CA VAL A 97 7.01 6.69 10.96
C VAL A 97 7.99 7.84 10.72
N ALA A 98 7.61 8.84 9.94
CA ALA A 98 8.45 10.01 9.68
C ALA A 98 8.69 10.87 10.94
N LEU A 99 7.82 10.75 11.95
CA LEU A 99 7.90 11.46 13.22
C LEU A 99 8.53 10.62 14.34
N ALA A 100 8.97 9.39 14.04
CA ALA A 100 9.53 8.51 15.05
C ALA A 100 10.77 9.14 15.73
N PRO A 101 10.78 9.25 17.07
CA PRO A 101 11.88 9.87 17.81
C PRO A 101 13.06 8.91 18.02
N THR A 102 12.79 7.60 18.12
CA THR A 102 13.78 6.55 18.40
C THR A 102 13.60 5.37 17.44
N ILE A 103 14.60 4.49 17.41
CA ILE A 103 14.58 3.28 16.58
C ILE A 103 13.46 2.32 17.01
N GLU A 104 13.20 2.14 18.29
CA GLU A 104 12.20 1.21 18.81
C GLU A 104 10.79 1.63 18.37
N VAL A 105 10.50 2.93 18.44
CA VAL A 105 9.25 3.51 17.94
C VAL A 105 9.16 3.33 16.43
N LEU A 106 10.25 3.61 15.71
CA LEU A 106 10.30 3.44 14.26
C LEU A 106 10.03 1.99 13.84
N LEU A 107 10.71 1.02 14.44
CA LEU A 107 10.54 -0.41 14.12
C LEU A 107 9.14 -0.91 14.47
N THR A 108 8.57 -0.47 15.59
CA THR A 108 7.20 -0.82 15.98
C THR A 108 6.20 -0.27 14.97
N LEU A 109 6.32 1.01 14.62
CA LEU A 109 5.47 1.63 13.60
C LEU A 109 5.63 0.95 12.26
N ARG A 110 6.86 0.59 11.85
CA ARG A 110 7.14 -0.16 10.62
C ARG A 110 6.50 -1.54 10.62
N LEU A 111 6.51 -2.26 11.74
CA LEU A 111 5.84 -3.55 11.86
C LEU A 111 4.33 -3.40 11.61
N VAL A 112 3.70 -2.47 12.33
CA VAL A 112 2.25 -2.23 12.24
C VAL A 112 1.87 -1.69 10.86
N GLU A 113 2.69 -0.82 10.28
CA GLU A 113 2.53 -0.32 8.91
C GLU A 113 2.63 -1.45 7.89
N GLY A 114 3.62 -2.33 8.02
CA GLY A 114 3.75 -3.54 7.22
C GLY A 114 2.51 -4.42 7.32
N MET A 115 1.97 -4.60 8.52
CA MET A 115 0.73 -5.33 8.72
C MET A 115 -0.45 -4.67 8.02
N ALA A 116 -0.57 -3.34 8.06
CA ALA A 116 -1.62 -2.62 7.32
C ALA A 116 -1.46 -2.80 5.79
N LEU A 117 -0.24 -2.72 5.28
CA LEU A 117 0.06 -2.85 3.84
C LEU A 117 -0.17 -4.26 3.30
N GLY A 118 0.06 -5.29 4.10
CA GLY A 118 0.08 -6.69 3.65
C GLY A 118 -1.24 -7.19 3.06
N GLY A 119 -2.36 -6.57 3.41
CA GLY A 119 -3.67 -6.93 2.86
C GLY A 119 -3.86 -6.51 1.40
N LEU A 120 -3.26 -5.40 0.96
CA LEU A 120 -3.60 -4.83 -0.35
C LEU A 120 -3.31 -5.74 -1.55
N PRO A 121 -2.14 -6.40 -1.67
CA PRO A 121 -1.85 -7.22 -2.84
C PRO A 121 -2.80 -8.42 -2.98
N ALA A 122 -3.03 -9.15 -1.88
CA ALA A 122 -3.91 -10.32 -1.88
C ALA A 122 -5.36 -9.90 -2.16
N LEU A 123 -5.84 -8.87 -1.47
CA LEU A 123 -7.22 -8.40 -1.60
C LEU A 123 -7.50 -7.76 -2.95
N ALA A 124 -6.52 -7.10 -3.57
CA ALA A 124 -6.68 -6.50 -4.90
C ALA A 124 -6.94 -7.57 -5.96
N VAL A 125 -6.15 -8.66 -5.96
CA VAL A 125 -6.34 -9.76 -6.92
C VAL A 125 -7.69 -10.44 -6.70
N THR A 126 -8.06 -10.74 -5.46
CA THR A 126 -9.38 -11.33 -5.15
C THR A 126 -10.53 -10.40 -5.55
N TYR A 127 -10.44 -9.10 -5.24
CA TYR A 127 -11.44 -8.10 -5.64
C TYR A 127 -11.63 -8.07 -7.15
N LEU A 128 -10.54 -8.17 -7.92
CA LEU A 128 -10.62 -8.21 -9.38
C LEU A 128 -11.37 -9.44 -9.89
N HIS A 129 -11.15 -10.62 -9.28
CA HIS A 129 -11.90 -11.81 -9.62
C HIS A 129 -13.41 -11.69 -9.33
N ASP A 130 -13.79 -10.92 -8.32
CA ASP A 130 -15.19 -10.70 -7.96
C ASP A 130 -15.88 -9.63 -8.83
N GLU A 131 -15.14 -8.60 -9.25
CA GLU A 131 -15.73 -7.38 -9.82
C GLU A 131 -15.42 -7.16 -11.30
N VAL A 132 -14.46 -7.88 -11.89
CA VAL A 132 -14.06 -7.74 -13.29
C VAL A 132 -14.39 -9.02 -14.05
N HIS A 133 -14.89 -8.86 -15.28
CA HIS A 133 -15.18 -10.01 -16.14
C HIS A 133 -13.91 -10.85 -16.36
N ALA A 134 -14.01 -12.18 -16.21
CA ALA A 134 -12.87 -13.09 -16.13
C ALA A 134 -11.78 -12.88 -17.21
N ARG A 135 -12.20 -12.61 -18.45
CA ARG A 135 -11.33 -12.33 -19.61
C ARG A 135 -10.43 -11.09 -19.47
N HIS A 136 -10.75 -10.18 -18.55
CA HIS A 136 -10.06 -8.89 -18.39
C HIS A 136 -9.38 -8.72 -17.02
N THR A 137 -9.52 -9.70 -16.12
CA THR A 137 -8.89 -9.70 -14.80
C THR A 137 -7.37 -9.52 -14.87
N ALA A 138 -6.70 -10.16 -15.84
CA ALA A 138 -5.25 -10.06 -16.01
C ALA A 138 -4.79 -8.64 -16.37
N ALA A 139 -5.51 -7.95 -17.26
CA ALA A 139 -5.22 -6.56 -17.60
C ALA A 139 -5.44 -5.63 -16.41
N ALA A 140 -6.47 -5.91 -15.59
CA ALA A 140 -6.71 -5.15 -14.38
C ALA A 140 -5.68 -5.39 -13.28
N ALA A 141 -5.21 -6.64 -13.13
CA ALA A 141 -4.11 -6.98 -12.24
C ALA A 141 -2.80 -6.32 -12.70
N ALA A 142 -2.57 -6.24 -14.01
CA ALA A 142 -1.42 -5.54 -14.57
C ALA A 142 -1.39 -4.05 -14.21
N ALA A 143 -2.56 -3.38 -14.11
CA ALA A 143 -2.61 -1.99 -13.66
C ALA A 143 -2.15 -1.84 -12.19
N TYR A 144 -2.59 -2.74 -11.30
CA TYR A 144 -2.11 -2.79 -9.92
C TYR A 144 -0.59 -3.02 -9.87
N ILE A 145 -0.11 -4.07 -10.55
CA ILE A 145 1.31 -4.45 -10.59
C ILE A 145 2.17 -3.30 -11.14
N SER A 146 1.75 -2.66 -12.22
CA SER A 146 2.44 -1.48 -12.77
C SER A 146 2.55 -0.36 -11.74
N GLY A 147 1.47 -0.13 -10.98
CA GLY A 147 1.46 0.80 -9.86
C GLY A 147 2.49 0.43 -8.78
N THR A 148 2.62 -0.86 -8.43
CA THR A 148 3.63 -1.32 -7.45
C THR A 148 5.06 -1.04 -7.92
N THR A 149 5.36 -1.27 -9.20
CA THR A 149 6.68 -0.98 -9.80
C THR A 149 6.98 0.51 -9.76
N VAL A 150 6.02 1.33 -10.22
CA VAL A 150 6.14 2.80 -10.21
C VAL A 150 6.31 3.32 -8.79
N GLY A 151 5.47 2.86 -7.85
CA GLY A 151 5.54 3.25 -6.45
C GLY A 151 6.90 2.91 -5.82
N GLY A 152 7.33 1.65 -5.97
CA GLY A 152 8.61 1.20 -5.40
C GLY A 152 9.82 1.93 -5.98
N ALA A 153 9.81 2.29 -7.26
CA ALA A 153 10.85 3.11 -7.86
C ALA A 153 10.77 4.57 -7.38
N ALA A 154 9.59 5.19 -7.46
CA ALA A 154 9.36 6.58 -7.07
C ALA A 154 9.69 6.83 -5.59
N GLY A 155 9.28 5.93 -4.70
CA GLY A 155 9.59 6.03 -3.27
C GLY A 155 11.09 6.13 -3.00
N ARG A 156 11.92 5.38 -3.73
CA ARG A 156 13.38 5.42 -3.60
C ARG A 156 13.98 6.67 -4.27
N LEU A 157 13.55 6.96 -5.49
CA LEU A 157 14.09 8.04 -6.32
C LEU A 157 13.73 9.43 -5.80
N VAL A 158 12.57 9.58 -5.16
CA VAL A 158 12.15 10.84 -4.52
C VAL A 158 12.83 11.00 -3.16
N ALA A 159 12.81 9.94 -2.32
CA ALA A 159 13.26 10.06 -0.94
C ALA A 159 14.77 10.27 -0.82
N GLY A 160 15.59 9.53 -1.57
CA GLY A 160 17.05 9.56 -1.41
C GLY A 160 17.69 10.93 -1.64
N PRO A 161 17.54 11.53 -2.85
CA PRO A 161 18.10 12.85 -3.14
C PRO A 161 17.55 13.94 -2.20
N LEU A 162 16.25 13.89 -1.91
CA LEU A 162 15.60 14.86 -1.04
C LEU A 162 16.17 14.79 0.38
N ALA A 163 16.47 13.59 0.89
CA ALA A 163 17.03 13.45 2.22
C ALA A 163 18.45 13.99 2.37
N GLY A 164 19.23 14.06 1.29
CA GLY A 164 20.52 14.76 1.30
C GLY A 164 20.38 16.28 1.52
N LEU A 165 19.21 16.85 1.18
CA LEU A 165 18.95 18.29 1.26
C LEU A 165 18.22 18.69 2.54
N VAL A 166 17.20 17.92 2.93
CA VAL A 166 16.29 18.28 4.03
C VAL A 166 16.26 17.25 5.16
N GLY A 167 17.06 16.18 5.07
CA GLY A 167 17.07 15.07 6.02
C GLY A 167 15.98 14.03 5.77
N TRP A 168 16.07 12.90 6.48
CA TRP A 168 15.22 11.74 6.25
C TRP A 168 13.75 11.94 6.64
N ARG A 169 13.46 12.76 7.67
CA ARG A 169 12.09 13.00 8.15
C ARG A 169 11.24 13.78 7.13
N PRO A 170 11.66 14.96 6.62
CA PRO A 170 10.89 15.65 5.59
C PRO A 170 10.81 14.85 4.29
N ALA A 171 11.87 14.10 3.93
CA ALA A 171 11.84 13.23 2.76
C ALA A 171 10.78 12.11 2.88
N LEU A 172 10.67 11.45 4.04
CA LEU A 172 9.59 10.50 4.31
C LEU A 172 8.21 11.17 4.28
N LEU A 173 8.07 12.36 4.87
CA LEU A 173 6.80 13.09 4.82
C LEU A 173 6.37 13.42 3.40
N THR A 174 7.31 13.79 2.51
CA THR A 174 7.00 13.98 1.09
C THR A 174 6.48 12.71 0.44
N VAL A 175 7.09 11.55 0.72
CA VAL A 175 6.56 10.26 0.25
C VAL A 175 5.18 9.99 0.84
N ALA A 176 4.97 10.25 2.14
CA ALA A 176 3.68 10.07 2.79
C ALA A 176 2.59 10.94 2.15
N VAL A 177 2.91 12.17 1.72
CA VAL A 177 1.98 13.03 0.96
C VAL A 177 1.65 12.42 -0.40
N VAL A 178 2.63 11.91 -1.15
CA VAL A 178 2.39 11.20 -2.42
C VAL A 178 1.49 9.99 -2.20
N CYS A 179 1.76 9.19 -1.16
CA CYS A 179 0.93 8.06 -0.78
C CYS A 179 -0.48 8.48 -0.37
N ALA A 180 -0.65 9.58 0.35
CA ALA A 180 -1.95 10.11 0.74
C ALA A 180 -2.78 10.56 -0.47
N VAL A 181 -2.15 11.21 -1.45
CA VAL A 181 -2.80 11.60 -2.72
C VAL A 181 -3.22 10.36 -3.50
N ALA A 182 -2.33 9.39 -3.67
CA ALA A 182 -2.63 8.14 -4.38
C ALA A 182 -3.73 7.33 -3.66
N SER A 183 -3.70 7.31 -2.32
CA SER A 183 -4.74 6.68 -1.50
C SER A 183 -6.09 7.38 -1.67
N ALA A 184 -6.11 8.72 -1.68
CA ALA A 184 -7.33 9.48 -1.93
C ALA A 184 -7.91 9.21 -3.34
N VAL A 185 -7.04 9.03 -4.35
CA VAL A 185 -7.45 8.61 -5.70
C VAL A 185 -8.09 7.23 -5.65
N PHE A 186 -7.46 6.24 -5.01
CA PHE A 186 -8.05 4.91 -4.83
C PHE A 186 -9.43 4.99 -4.15
N LEU A 187 -9.53 5.68 -3.00
CA LEU A 187 -10.77 5.80 -2.22
C LEU A 187 -11.92 6.45 -3.02
N ARG A 188 -11.62 7.45 -3.87
CA ARG A 188 -12.62 8.13 -4.69
C ARG A 188 -13.03 7.36 -5.95
N LEU A 189 -12.11 6.57 -6.50
CA LEU A 189 -12.35 5.89 -7.77
C LEU A 189 -13.01 4.53 -7.60
N MET A 190 -12.69 3.77 -6.54
CA MET A 190 -13.21 2.41 -6.36
C MET A 190 -14.74 2.36 -6.36
N PRO A 191 -15.37 1.63 -7.31
CA PRO A 191 -16.81 1.43 -7.31
C PRO A 191 -17.22 0.52 -6.15
N ARG A 192 -18.46 0.69 -5.67
CA ARG A 192 -19.04 -0.20 -4.65
C ARG A 192 -19.03 -1.64 -5.17
N ALA A 193 -18.48 -2.56 -4.38
CA ALA A 193 -18.43 -3.99 -4.69
C ALA A 193 -19.85 -4.57 -4.86
N ARG A 194 -20.05 -5.41 -5.88
CA ARG A 194 -21.31 -6.07 -6.24
C ARG A 194 -21.20 -7.60 -6.30
N GLY A 195 -20.01 -8.13 -6.58
CA GLY A 195 -19.76 -9.56 -6.75
C GLY A 195 -19.49 -10.31 -5.45
N HIS A 196 -19.18 -9.60 -4.37
CA HIS A 196 -18.91 -10.24 -3.08
C HIS A 196 -20.16 -10.93 -2.49
N ARG A 197 -20.13 -12.27 -2.45
CA ARG A 197 -21.04 -13.08 -1.63
C ARG A 197 -20.30 -13.51 -0.36
N PRO A 198 -20.81 -13.22 0.85
CA PRO A 198 -20.22 -13.74 2.07
C PRO A 198 -20.30 -15.27 2.07
N SER A 199 -19.19 -15.93 2.35
CA SER A 199 -19.14 -17.40 2.49
C SER A 199 -19.90 -17.80 3.76
N GLY A 200 -21.20 -18.10 3.64
CA GLY A 200 -22.03 -18.57 4.76
C GLY A 200 -23.52 -18.25 4.69
N ALA A 201 -24.14 -18.25 3.50
CA ALA A 201 -25.60 -18.23 3.32
C ALA A 201 -26.07 -19.51 2.64
#